data_AF-A0A951PK02-F1
#
_entry.id   AF-A0A951PK02-F1
#
_cell.length_a   1.000
_cell.length_b   1.000
_cell.length_c   1.000
_cell.angle_alpha   90.00
_cell.angle_beta   90.00
_cell.angle_gamma   90.00
#
_symmetry.space_group_name_H-M   'P 1'
#
loop_
_entity.id
_entity.type
_entity.pdbx_description
1 polymer ?
#
loop_
_entity_poly.entity_id
_entity_poly.type
_entity_poly.pdbx_seq_one_letter_code
_entity_poly.pdbx_strand_id
1 'polypeptide(L)'
;MKAETLKKRLDKNRPMTVVTIRIPEDVVEDLKRLAPLLGFSGYQPLIRAYIGQGLRADLERLENHTVSALIASLKRHGVSDEVIHEALSEVAHSS
;
A
#
# COMPACT_ATOMS: atom_id res chain seq x y z
N MET A 1 -6.56 3.82 -1.03
CA MET A 1 -5.64 4.72 -0.28
C MET A 1 -6.26 6.08 0.06
N LYS A 2 -6.08 6.60 1.29
CA LYS A 2 -6.49 7.96 1.72
C LYS A 2 -5.60 9.07 1.11
N ALA A 3 -6.19 10.24 0.82
CA ALA A 3 -5.50 11.38 0.17
C ALA A 3 -4.24 11.86 0.93
N GLU A 4 -4.30 11.92 2.25
CA GLU A 4 -3.16 12.29 3.11
C GLU A 4 -1.97 11.32 3.00
N THR A 5 -2.23 10.03 2.79
CA THR A 5 -1.17 9.03 2.58
C THR A 5 -0.51 9.20 1.21
N LEU A 6 -1.28 9.64 0.21
CA LEU A 6 -0.75 9.95 -1.11
C LEU A 6 0.15 11.19 -1.09
N LYS A 7 -0.28 12.27 -0.40
CA LYS A 7 0.54 13.49 -0.22
C LYS A 7 1.91 13.18 0.38
N LYS A 8 1.97 12.42 1.48
CA LYS A 8 3.24 11.99 2.09
C LYS A 8 4.13 11.19 1.14
N ARG A 9 3.55 10.42 0.22
CA ARG A 9 4.29 9.58 -0.74
C ARG A 9 4.81 10.36 -1.94
N LEU A 10 4.17 11.47 -2.29
CA LEU A 10 4.57 12.39 -3.36
C LEU A 10 5.65 13.38 -2.90
N ASP A 11 5.85 13.55 -1.60
CA ASP A 11 6.94 14.37 -1.07
C ASP A 11 8.31 13.83 -1.52
N LYS A 12 9.02 14.67 -2.28
CA LYS A 12 10.37 14.38 -2.79
C LYS A 12 11.43 14.36 -1.69
N ASN A 13 11.19 15.06 -0.58
CA ASN A 13 12.12 15.20 0.54
C ASN A 13 11.82 14.24 1.69
N ARG A 14 10.96 13.24 1.47
CA ARG A 14 10.62 12.26 2.50
C ARG A 14 11.88 11.55 3.02
N PRO A 15 11.99 11.29 4.33
CA PRO A 15 13.15 10.65 4.91
C PRO A 15 13.37 9.26 4.31
N MET A 16 14.63 8.93 4.05
CA MET A 16 15.05 7.62 3.53
C MET A 16 15.92 6.90 4.56
N THR A 17 15.78 5.58 4.61
CA THR A 17 16.62 4.70 5.44
C THR A 17 17.37 3.74 4.53
N VAL A 18 18.65 3.52 4.82
CA VAL A 18 19.48 2.53 4.11
C VAL A 18 19.14 1.15 4.66
N VAL A 19 18.84 0.21 3.76
CA VAL A 19 18.58 -1.19 4.09
C VAL A 19 19.57 -2.05 3.32
N THR A 20 20.34 -2.87 4.02
CA THR A 20 21.26 -3.84 3.43
C THR A 20 20.61 -5.22 3.40
N ILE A 21 20.48 -5.79 2.21
CA ILE A 21 19.89 -7.12 1.99
C ILE A 21 20.81 -7.94 1.08
N ARG A 22 20.90 -9.26 1.32
CA ARG A 22 21.51 -10.19 0.39
C ARG A 22 20.45 -10.65 -0.61
N ILE A 23 20.78 -10.58 -1.90
CA ILE A 23 19.93 -11.02 -3.00
C ILE A 23 20.75 -12.04 -3.82
N PRO A 24 20.15 -13.16 -4.28
CA PRO A 24 20.81 -14.09 -5.18
C PRO A 24 21.35 -13.38 -6.44
N GLU A 25 22.50 -13.84 -6.94
CA GLU A 25 23.19 -13.20 -8.07
C GLU A 25 22.34 -13.23 -9.35
N ASP A 26 21.69 -14.36 -9.64
CA ASP A 26 20.79 -14.55 -10.77
C ASP A 26 19.63 -13.54 -10.76
N VAL A 27 19.06 -13.28 -9.58
CA VAL A 27 18.00 -12.28 -9.40
C VAL A 27 18.52 -10.87 -9.67
N VAL A 28 19.75 -10.55 -9.27
CA VAL A 28 20.37 -9.25 -9.56
C VAL A 28 20.60 -9.07 -11.06
N GLU A 29 21.03 -10.11 -11.77
CA GLU A 29 21.21 -10.06 -13.22
C GLU A 29 19.87 -9.90 -13.96
N ASP A 30 18.83 -10.59 -13.54
CA ASP A 30 17.48 -10.39 -14.10
C ASP A 30 16.97 -8.98 -13.85
N LEU A 31 17.19 -8.41 -12.66
CA LEU A 31 16.80 -7.04 -12.37
C LEU A 31 17.57 -6.03 -13.22
N LYS A 32 18.87 -6.25 -13.49
CA LYS A 32 19.66 -5.42 -14.40
C LYS A 32 19.12 -5.48 -15.82
N ARG A 33 18.73 -6.66 -16.29
CA ARG A 33 18.14 -6.87 -17.61
C ARG A 33 16.77 -6.21 -17.75
N LEU A 34 15.91 -6.33 -16.73
CA LEU A 34 14.54 -5.82 -16.76
C LEU A 34 14.44 -4.31 -16.56
N ALA A 35 15.33 -3.71 -15.75
CA ALA A 35 15.29 -2.29 -15.45
C ALA A 35 15.16 -1.37 -16.69
N PRO A 36 16.04 -1.46 -17.71
CA PRO A 36 15.93 -0.61 -18.89
C PRO A 36 14.69 -0.91 -19.73
N LEU A 37 14.29 -2.20 -19.83
CA LEU A 37 13.11 -2.62 -20.58
C LEU A 37 11.81 -2.05 -19.99
N LEU A 38 11.80 -1.82 -18.66
CA LEU A 38 10.69 -1.26 -17.92
C LEU A 38 10.83 0.27 -17.71
N GLY A 39 11.81 0.91 -18.34
CA GLY A 39 12.00 2.37 -18.28
C GLY A 39 12.65 2.89 -16.99
N PHE A 40 13.28 2.03 -16.19
CA PHE A 40 14.03 2.43 -15.00
C PHE A 40 15.49 2.72 -15.34
N SER A 41 16.07 3.69 -14.64
CA SER A 41 17.49 4.05 -14.78
C SER A 41 18.47 2.99 -14.23
N GLY A 42 17.97 1.93 -13.59
CA GLY A 42 18.76 0.82 -13.07
C GLY A 42 17.96 -0.11 -12.16
N TYR A 43 18.59 -1.18 -11.68
CA TYR A 43 17.93 -2.20 -10.87
C TYR A 43 17.48 -1.68 -9.49
N GLN A 44 18.20 -0.75 -8.86
CA GLN A 44 17.83 -0.21 -7.55
C GLN A 44 16.48 0.55 -7.57
N PRO A 45 16.21 1.46 -8.52
CA PRO A 45 14.87 2.01 -8.75
C PRO A 45 13.79 0.95 -8.97
N LEU A 46 14.09 -0.08 -9.77
CA LEU A 46 13.14 -1.17 -10.06
C LEU A 46 12.78 -1.95 -8.79
N ILE A 47 13.78 -2.33 -7.97
CA ILE A 47 13.56 -3.00 -6.68
C ILE A 47 12.60 -2.18 -5.80
N ARG A 48 12.85 -0.86 -5.65
CA ARG A 48 11.97 0.01 -4.86
C ARG A 48 10.55 0.06 -5.41
N ALA A 49 10.39 0.03 -6.73
CA ALA A 49 9.09 0.00 -7.38
C ALA A 49 8.33 -1.29 -7.07
N TYR A 50 8.96 -2.45 -7.24
CA TYR A 50 8.35 -3.75 -6.94
C TYR A 50 7.96 -3.90 -5.46
N ILE A 51 8.87 -3.56 -4.55
CA ILE A 51 8.59 -3.55 -3.11
C ILE A 51 7.40 -2.63 -2.82
N GLY A 52 7.42 -1.42 -3.35
CA GLY A 52 6.35 -0.45 -3.15
C GLY A 52 5.01 -0.89 -3.71
N GLN A 53 4.98 -1.58 -4.85
CA GLN A 53 3.75 -2.12 -5.44
C GLN A 53 3.16 -3.25 -4.59
N GLY A 54 3.98 -4.26 -4.23
CA GLY A 54 3.53 -5.37 -3.40
C GLY A 54 3.00 -4.92 -2.04
N LEU A 55 3.76 -4.06 -1.35
CA LEU A 55 3.34 -3.50 -0.05
C LEU A 55 2.03 -2.72 -0.15
N ARG A 56 1.80 -1.96 -1.24
CA ARG A 56 0.54 -1.23 -1.40
C ARG A 56 -0.64 -2.18 -1.54
N ALA A 57 -0.51 -3.20 -2.38
CA ALA A 57 -1.56 -4.19 -2.60
C ALA A 57 -1.93 -4.91 -1.29
N ASP A 58 -0.93 -5.33 -0.50
CA ASP A 58 -1.18 -6.00 0.76
C ASP A 58 -1.75 -5.09 1.84
N LEU A 59 -1.28 -3.85 1.95
CA LEU A 59 -1.83 -2.87 2.90
C LEU A 59 -3.31 -2.57 2.59
N GLU A 60 -3.66 -2.36 1.33
CA GLU A 60 -5.06 -2.13 0.93
C GLU A 60 -5.94 -3.36 1.22
N ARG A 61 -5.42 -4.57 0.97
CA ARG A 61 -6.12 -5.81 1.28
C ARG A 61 -6.40 -5.95 2.78
N LEU A 62 -5.42 -5.67 3.64
CA LEU A 62 -5.57 -5.78 5.10
C LEU A 62 -6.49 -4.71 5.69
N GLU A 63 -6.44 -3.48 5.17
CA GLU A 63 -7.38 -2.42 5.56
C GLU A 63 -8.83 -2.84 5.26
N ASN A 64 -9.09 -3.36 4.05
CA ASN A 64 -10.42 -3.82 3.65
C ASN A 64 -10.92 -5.00 4.50
N HIS A 65 -10.05 -5.97 4.82
CA HIS A 65 -10.41 -7.08 5.71
C HIS A 65 -10.77 -6.60 7.12
N THR A 66 -10.03 -5.64 7.68
CA THR A 66 -10.28 -5.11 9.03
C THR A 66 -11.63 -4.40 9.09
N VAL A 67 -11.93 -3.55 8.09
CA VAL A 67 -13.22 -2.85 7.98
C VAL A 67 -14.38 -3.84 7.82
N SER A 68 -14.21 -4.85 6.96
CA SER A 68 -15.23 -5.89 6.77
C SER A 68 -15.50 -6.69 8.06
N ALA A 69 -14.44 -7.07 8.79
CA ALA A 69 -14.57 -7.78 10.07
C ALA A 69 -15.26 -6.93 11.14
N LEU A 70 -14.96 -5.63 11.20
CA LEU A 70 -15.62 -4.68 12.10
C LEU A 70 -17.11 -4.57 11.78
N ILE A 71 -17.47 -4.37 10.50
CA ILE A 71 -18.88 -4.31 10.06
C ILE A 71 -19.62 -5.58 10.46
N ALA A 72 -19.05 -6.76 10.19
CA ALA A 72 -19.65 -8.03 10.58
C ALA A 72 -19.85 -8.15 12.10
N SER A 73 -18.90 -7.66 12.89
CA SER A 73 -19.02 -7.63 14.35
C SER A 73 -20.14 -6.71 14.82
N LEU A 74 -20.24 -5.50 14.27
CA LEU A 74 -21.29 -4.54 14.61
C LEU A 74 -22.69 -5.07 14.29
N LYS A 75 -22.87 -5.71 13.12
CA LYS A 75 -24.12 -6.38 12.76
C LYS A 75 -24.50 -7.48 13.76
N ARG A 76 -23.54 -8.30 14.20
CA ARG A 76 -23.77 -9.32 15.24
C ARG A 76 -24.18 -8.71 16.60
N HIS A 77 -23.77 -7.48 16.88
CA HIS A 77 -24.18 -6.73 18.07
C HIS A 77 -25.48 -5.93 17.88
N GLY A 78 -26.18 -6.11 16.76
CA GLY A 78 -27.49 -5.51 16.52
C GLY A 78 -27.45 -4.08 15.98
N VAL A 79 -26.29 -3.60 15.53
CA VAL A 79 -26.20 -2.31 14.85
C VAL A 79 -26.83 -2.46 13.45
N SER A 80 -27.78 -1.57 13.12
CA SER A 80 -28.47 -1.61 11.83
C SER A 80 -27.55 -1.20 10.68
N ASP A 81 -27.85 -1.70 9.48
CA ASP A 81 -27.11 -1.38 8.26
C ASP A 81 -27.15 0.12 7.93
N GLU A 82 -28.25 0.79 8.27
CA GLU A 82 -28.42 2.24 8.11
C GLU A 82 -27.38 3.02 8.92
N VAL A 83 -27.24 2.70 10.21
CA VAL A 83 -26.27 3.36 11.12
C VAL A 83 -24.83 3.06 10.69
N ILE A 84 -24.54 1.83 10.25
CA ILE A 84 -23.22 1.48 9.73
C ILE A 84 -22.90 2.27 8.46
N HIS A 85 -23.86 2.40 7.55
CA HIS A 85 -23.68 3.12 6.30
C HIS A 85 -23.50 4.63 6.52
N GLU A 86 -24.30 5.22 7.41
CA GLU A 86 -24.17 6.61 7.85
C GLU A 86 -22.78 6.87 8.42
N ALA A 87 -22.33 6.06 9.39
CA ALA A 87 -21.01 6.21 10.00
C ALA A 87 -19.85 6.04 8.98
N LEU A 88 -19.97 5.10 8.03
CA LEU A 88 -18.98 4.94 6.96
C LEU A 88 -18.94 6.16 6.02
N SER A 89 -20.10 6.72 5.71
CA SER A 89 -20.23 7.92 4.88
C SER A 89 -19.62 9.14 5.58
N GLU A 90 -19.87 9.32 6.87
CA GLU A 90 -19.27 10.40 7.67
C GLU A 90 -17.74 10.33 7.65
N VAL A 91 -17.16 9.14 7.87
CA VAL A 91 -15.70 8.95 7.87
C VAL A 91 -15.09 9.21 6.47
N ALA A 92 -15.80 8.82 5.40
CA ALA A 92 -15.36 9.04 4.02
C ALA A 92 -15.36 10.53 3.63
N HIS A 93 -16.29 11.33 4.15
CA HIS A 93 -16.41 12.76 3.86
C HIS A 93 -15.62 13.67 4.83
N SER A 94 -15.11 13.13 5.93
CA SER A 94 -14.32 13.85 6.93
C SER A 94 -12.80 13.77 6.72
N SER A 95 -12.33 13.11 5.64
CA SER A 95 -10.91 12.77 5.38
C SER A 95 -10.32 13.47 4.15
#